data_AF-A0A1I7CAT2-F1
#
_entry.id   AF-A0A1I7CAT2-F1
#
_cell.length_a   1.000
_cell.length_b   1.000
_cell.length_c   1.000
_cell.angle_alpha   90.00
_cell.angle_beta   90.00
_cell.angle_gamma   90.00
#
_symmetry.space_group_name_H-M   'P 1'
#
loop_
_entity.id
_entity.type
_entity.pdbx_description
1 polymer ?
#
loop_
_entity_poly.entity_id
_entity_poly.type
_entity_poly.pdbx_seq_one_letter_code
_entity_poly.pdbx_strand_id
1 'polypeptide(L)'
;MLQKFQDEILNLTETDHLDKLKKAAAEIEKKLARDKRKIVPFLLAGMDPQVPIDNPEITEAKEIIAKKWTTFSGVAKDSPVTYIRAAIIHAIDSLASDQEIANLCVLASKNIISHLKLTSGDEKVVGGFIQKLSDQVNGLANMNFAANYVGHQLPPSAVVAPLKRFKIEEKPLGKSLEAASGPKDSAGTAIPNANPKTPDEEGWSQGFAPKAAKAIGDAVNKLIEAQVGDFEQTIQGLKQTSNPFINIDVIQLKTELLWWKFAGYSTSFEKRYREMPKGILEFALALDYGSNIPSIFPIAVRYFLLDTHRELCSNPEDQISVLDFAKLLVSYKSDISDKIGDCEESPGRTTFYDFIRRVVNGSLSLDDFESIVGMSSNDTMSYGDLCVWLFEDMQCELIINK
;
A
#
# COMPACT_ATOMS: atom_id res chain seq x y z
N MET A 1 9.25 15.70 9.52
CA MET A 1 9.97 14.90 10.54
C MET A 1 11.22 15.55 11.11
N LEU A 2 12.24 15.90 10.29
CA LEU A 2 13.54 16.42 10.77
C LEU A 2 13.46 17.59 11.77
N GLN A 3 12.50 18.50 11.60
CA GLN A 3 12.29 19.60 12.55
C GLN A 3 11.95 19.09 13.96
N LYS A 4 11.07 18.08 14.07
CA LYS A 4 10.73 17.48 15.37
C LYS A 4 11.94 16.83 16.03
N PHE A 5 12.79 16.18 15.24
CA PHE A 5 14.07 15.67 15.74
C PHE A 5 14.97 16.79 16.26
N GLN A 6 15.05 17.93 15.57
CA GLN A 6 15.79 19.09 16.05
C GLN A 6 15.23 19.65 17.35
N ASP A 7 13.92 19.78 17.45
CA ASP A 7 13.28 20.40 18.60
C ASP A 7 13.41 19.54 19.87
N GLU A 8 13.46 18.20 19.72
CA GLU A 8 13.42 17.26 20.86
C GLU A 8 14.74 16.53 21.14
N ILE A 9 15.62 16.34 20.14
CA ILE A 9 16.77 15.41 20.24
C ILE A 9 18.08 15.95 19.64
N LEU A 10 18.05 16.71 18.52
CA LEU A 10 19.27 17.18 17.85
C LEU A 10 19.67 18.58 18.31
N ASN A 11 20.94 18.72 18.67
CA ASN A 11 21.54 20.02 18.92
C ASN A 11 22.07 20.64 17.62
N LEU A 12 21.17 21.04 16.72
CA LEU A 12 21.52 21.80 15.51
C LEU A 12 21.34 23.30 15.77
N THR A 13 22.44 24.03 15.84
CA THR A 13 22.45 25.48 16.04
C THR A 13 22.44 26.30 14.74
N GLU A 14 22.83 25.69 13.62
CA GLU A 14 22.92 26.36 12.31
C GLU A 14 21.89 25.82 11.31
N THR A 15 21.11 26.71 10.71
CA THR A 15 20.04 26.36 9.75
C THR A 15 20.58 25.62 8.52
N ASP A 16 21.78 25.95 8.05
CA ASP A 16 22.42 25.29 6.88
C ASP A 16 22.69 23.79 7.14
N HIS A 17 22.94 23.38 8.38
CA HIS A 17 23.12 21.98 8.73
C HIS A 17 21.83 21.18 8.60
N LEU A 18 20.69 21.75 8.99
CA LEU A 18 19.39 21.12 8.81
C LEU A 18 19.08 20.92 7.32
N ASP A 19 19.37 21.91 6.48
CA ASP A 19 19.11 21.81 5.03
C ASP A 19 20.03 20.80 4.34
N LYS A 20 21.26 20.63 4.81
CA LYS A 20 22.14 19.54 4.36
C LYS A 20 21.59 18.16 4.73
N LEU A 21 21.05 18.00 5.93
CA LEU A 21 20.39 16.75 6.35
C LEU A 21 19.12 16.46 5.53
N LYS A 22 18.30 17.47 5.23
CA LYS A 22 17.15 17.31 4.32
C LYS A 22 17.59 16.83 2.93
N LYS A 23 18.65 17.42 2.36
CA LYS A 23 19.21 17.00 1.06
C LYS A 23 19.75 15.57 1.10
N ALA A 24 20.36 15.15 2.21
CA ALA A 24 20.80 13.77 2.38
C ALA A 24 19.61 12.81 2.50
N ALA A 25 18.60 13.16 3.31
CA ALA A 25 17.38 12.38 3.47
C ALA A 25 16.66 12.18 2.13
N ALA A 26 16.60 13.19 1.26
CA ALA A 26 16.03 13.05 -0.08
C ALA A 26 16.79 12.05 -0.98
N GLU A 27 18.11 11.87 -0.78
CA GLU A 27 18.86 10.83 -1.50
C GLU A 27 18.66 9.43 -0.89
N ILE A 28 18.50 9.34 0.45
CA ILE A 28 18.10 8.10 1.12
C ILE A 28 16.71 7.67 0.63
N GLU A 29 15.75 8.60 0.59
CA GLU A 29 14.39 8.41 0.08
C GLU A 29 14.41 7.83 -1.34
N LYS A 30 15.15 8.46 -2.26
CA LYS A 30 15.29 7.95 -3.64
C LYS A 30 15.85 6.53 -3.70
N LYS A 31 16.74 6.17 -2.78
CA LYS A 31 17.34 4.84 -2.73
C LYS A 31 16.34 3.80 -2.24
N LEU A 32 15.63 4.11 -1.15
CA LEU A 32 14.59 3.26 -0.60
C LEU A 32 13.39 3.10 -1.55
N ALA A 33 13.02 4.15 -2.28
CA ALA A 33 11.98 4.09 -3.31
C ALA A 33 12.31 3.13 -4.46
N ARG A 34 13.60 2.89 -4.74
CA ARG A 34 14.06 1.95 -5.77
C ARG A 34 14.13 0.51 -5.29
N ASP A 35 14.16 0.30 -3.98
CA ASP A 35 14.31 -1.03 -3.37
C ASP A 35 13.53 -1.10 -2.07
N LYS A 36 12.24 -1.46 -2.17
CA LYS A 36 11.32 -1.55 -1.03
C LYS A 36 11.83 -2.46 0.09
N ARG A 37 12.63 -3.50 -0.25
CA ARG A 37 13.23 -4.44 0.72
C ARG A 37 14.11 -3.74 1.75
N LYS A 38 14.68 -2.57 1.41
CA LYS A 38 15.51 -1.78 2.33
C LYS A 38 14.71 -0.94 3.32
N ILE A 39 13.41 -0.76 3.12
CA ILE A 39 12.60 0.13 3.98
C ILE A 39 12.58 -0.38 5.42
N VAL A 40 12.31 -1.67 5.63
CA VAL A 40 12.22 -2.27 6.97
C VAL A 40 13.57 -2.22 7.71
N PRO A 41 14.70 -2.68 7.15
CA PRO A 41 15.99 -2.55 7.81
C PRO A 41 16.30 -1.11 8.23
N PHE A 42 16.11 -0.14 7.32
CA PHE A 42 16.36 1.27 7.59
C PHE A 42 15.40 1.81 8.66
N LEU A 43 14.13 1.42 8.65
CA LEU A 43 13.17 1.80 9.68
C LEU A 43 13.61 1.31 11.05
N LEU A 44 13.91 0.02 11.18
CA LEU A 44 14.30 -0.61 12.44
C LEU A 44 15.60 0.00 13.01
N ALA A 45 16.59 0.28 12.15
CA ALA A 45 17.82 0.97 12.54
C ALA A 45 17.57 2.44 12.90
N GLY A 46 16.70 3.12 12.14
CA GLY A 46 16.35 4.53 12.38
C GLY A 46 15.60 4.76 13.69
N MET A 47 14.76 3.82 14.11
CA MET A 47 13.98 3.92 15.34
C MET A 47 14.81 3.70 16.59
N ASP A 48 15.86 2.87 16.55
CA ASP A 48 16.60 2.45 17.75
C ASP A 48 17.72 3.43 18.14
N PRO A 49 17.64 4.09 19.31
CA PRO A 49 18.70 4.97 19.80
C PRO A 49 20.01 4.26 20.13
N GLN A 50 19.97 2.96 20.38
CA GLN A 50 21.13 2.15 20.73
C GLN A 50 21.69 1.37 19.53
N VAL A 51 21.24 1.67 18.30
CA VAL A 51 21.76 1.03 17.10
C VAL A 51 23.28 1.24 16.99
N PRO A 52 24.06 0.17 16.74
CA PRO A 52 25.51 0.28 16.57
C PRO A 52 25.89 1.18 15.39
N ILE A 53 27.01 1.91 15.50
CA ILE A 53 27.47 2.82 14.44
C ILE A 53 27.94 2.09 13.17
N ASP A 54 28.33 0.83 13.32
CA ASP A 54 28.75 -0.08 12.25
C ASP A 54 27.58 -0.91 11.68
N ASN A 55 26.36 -0.69 12.16
CA ASN A 55 25.16 -1.27 11.53
C ASN A 55 25.14 -0.91 10.02
N PRO A 56 24.77 -1.85 9.12
CA PRO A 56 24.82 -1.62 7.68
C PRO A 56 24.01 -0.42 7.21
N GLU A 57 22.79 -0.24 7.75
CA GLU A 57 21.90 0.86 7.38
C GLU A 57 22.45 2.22 7.85
N ILE A 58 23.01 2.25 9.07
CA ILE A 58 23.65 3.45 9.64
C ILE A 58 24.89 3.83 8.84
N THR A 59 25.71 2.85 8.46
CA THR A 59 26.92 3.06 7.64
C THR A 59 26.55 3.60 6.26
N GLU A 60 25.57 2.96 5.61
CA GLU A 60 25.10 3.37 4.28
C GLU A 60 24.52 4.79 4.29
N ALA A 61 23.69 5.12 5.29
CA ALA A 61 23.13 6.46 5.43
C ALA A 61 24.21 7.51 5.76
N LYS A 62 25.20 7.17 6.59
CA LYS A 62 26.35 8.04 6.90
C LYS A 62 27.13 8.42 5.65
N GLU A 63 27.36 7.48 4.74
CA GLU A 63 28.03 7.75 3.46
C GLU A 63 27.24 8.73 2.59
N ILE A 64 25.91 8.59 2.55
CA ILE A 64 25.03 9.52 1.82
C ILE A 64 25.09 10.92 2.43
N ILE A 65 25.03 11.01 3.76
CA ILE A 65 25.14 12.29 4.48
C ILE A 65 26.49 12.93 4.22
N ALA A 66 27.60 12.20 4.32
CA ALA A 66 28.95 12.72 4.09
C ALA A 66 29.14 13.32 2.68
N LYS A 67 28.45 12.78 1.67
CA LYS A 67 28.44 13.33 0.30
C LYS A 67 27.69 14.66 0.18
N LYS A 68 26.72 14.94 1.05
CA LYS A 68 25.96 16.20 1.07
C LYS A 68 26.45 17.19 2.13
N TRP A 69 27.18 16.69 3.12
CA TRP A 69 27.70 17.45 4.25
C TRP A 69 29.11 16.98 4.60
N THR A 70 30.10 17.55 3.92
CA THR A 70 31.52 17.14 4.05
C THR A 70 32.10 17.34 5.44
N THR A 71 31.60 18.31 6.22
CA THR A 71 32.03 18.56 7.61
C THR A 71 31.25 17.77 8.66
N PHE A 72 30.36 16.85 8.25
CA PHE A 72 29.49 16.10 9.15
C PHE A 72 30.24 15.41 10.29
N SER A 73 31.34 14.70 9.99
CA SER A 73 32.13 13.98 11.00
C SER A 73 32.71 14.89 12.09
N GLY A 74 32.96 16.16 11.77
CA GLY A 74 33.44 17.15 12.75
C GLY A 74 32.31 17.72 13.59
N VAL A 75 31.15 17.99 12.98
CA VAL A 75 29.98 18.57 13.67
C VAL A 75 29.26 17.54 14.55
N ALA A 76 29.15 16.32 14.07
CA ALA A 76 28.38 15.25 14.72
C ALA A 76 29.26 14.33 15.59
N LYS A 77 30.41 14.81 16.07
CA LYS A 77 31.44 13.97 16.72
C LYS A 77 30.92 13.19 17.94
N ASP A 78 30.04 13.82 18.73
CA ASP A 78 29.56 13.26 19.99
C ASP A 78 28.25 12.47 19.86
N SER A 79 27.52 12.62 18.75
CA SER A 79 26.23 11.95 18.53
C SER A 79 25.92 11.62 17.06
N PRO A 80 26.87 11.02 16.31
CA PRO A 80 26.73 10.84 14.86
C PRO A 80 25.52 9.99 14.49
N VAL A 81 25.22 8.97 15.30
CA VAL A 81 24.10 8.05 15.08
C VAL A 81 22.75 8.77 15.15
N THR A 82 22.57 9.74 16.06
CA THR A 82 21.30 10.47 16.20
C THR A 82 20.96 11.28 14.95
N TYR A 83 21.96 11.96 14.36
CA TYR A 83 21.75 12.70 13.10
C TYR A 83 21.45 11.76 11.93
N ILE A 84 22.11 10.61 11.87
CA ILE A 84 21.89 9.60 10.83
C ILE A 84 20.46 9.05 10.94
N ARG A 85 20.04 8.62 12.13
CA ARG A 85 18.68 8.15 12.43
C ARG A 85 17.62 9.18 12.03
N ALA A 86 17.85 10.46 12.36
CA ALA A 86 16.93 11.53 12.00
C ALA A 86 16.76 11.70 10.48
N ALA A 87 17.86 11.57 9.71
CA ALA A 87 17.79 11.59 8.25
C ALA A 87 17.07 10.37 7.67
N ILE A 88 17.30 9.18 8.23
CA ILE A 88 16.61 7.94 7.83
C ILE A 88 15.11 8.04 8.08
N ILE A 89 14.69 8.35 9.31
CA ILE A 89 13.27 8.44 9.66
C ILE A 89 12.58 9.56 8.89
N HIS A 90 13.27 10.64 8.55
CA HIS A 90 12.72 11.66 7.67
C HIS A 90 12.51 11.19 6.23
N ALA A 91 13.44 10.42 5.68
CA ALA A 91 13.28 9.83 4.35
C ALA A 91 12.08 8.87 4.32
N ILE A 92 11.92 8.05 5.35
CA ILE A 92 10.79 7.11 5.46
C ILE A 92 9.47 7.85 5.67
N ASP A 93 9.42 8.93 6.47
CA ASP A 93 8.23 9.78 6.64
C ASP A 93 7.76 10.39 5.30
N SER A 94 8.69 10.76 4.41
CA SER A 94 8.35 11.19 3.06
C SER A 94 7.70 10.05 2.24
N LEU A 95 8.31 8.86 2.25
CA LEU A 95 7.81 7.69 1.50
C LEU A 95 6.46 7.19 2.00
N ALA A 96 6.21 7.29 3.31
CA ALA A 96 4.96 6.87 3.94
C ALA A 96 3.74 7.77 3.59
N SER A 97 3.91 8.69 2.64
CA SER A 97 2.77 9.28 1.91
C SER A 97 2.05 8.22 1.06
N ASP A 98 2.77 7.17 0.64
CA ASP A 98 2.20 5.95 0.08
C ASP A 98 1.59 5.07 1.19
N GLN A 99 0.36 4.60 0.97
CA GLN A 99 -0.41 3.86 1.98
C GLN A 99 0.16 2.47 2.25
N GLU A 100 0.72 1.79 1.25
CA GLU A 100 1.35 0.48 1.44
C GLU A 100 2.66 0.63 2.21
N ILE A 101 3.45 1.67 1.91
CA ILE A 101 4.69 1.97 2.67
C ILE A 101 4.35 2.37 4.11
N ALA A 102 3.33 3.20 4.33
CA ALA A 102 2.88 3.54 5.67
C ALA A 102 2.47 2.29 6.47
N ASN A 103 1.72 1.39 5.84
CA ASN A 103 1.30 0.13 6.44
C ASN A 103 2.48 -0.80 6.74
N LEU A 104 3.44 -0.93 5.81
CA LEU A 104 4.68 -1.67 6.03
C LEU A 104 5.44 -1.15 7.26
N CYS A 105 5.53 0.18 7.41
CA CYS A 105 6.20 0.78 8.57
C CYS A 105 5.47 0.49 9.88
N VAL A 106 4.12 0.53 9.88
CA VAL A 106 3.32 0.21 11.07
C VAL A 106 3.52 -1.25 11.48
N LEU A 107 3.37 -2.18 10.54
CA LEU A 107 3.51 -3.62 10.81
C LEU A 107 4.90 -3.96 11.36
N ALA A 108 5.96 -3.47 10.73
CA ALA A 108 7.34 -3.76 11.15
C ALA A 108 7.75 -3.11 12.48
N SER A 109 7.11 -2.00 12.87
CA SER A 109 7.50 -1.25 14.08
C SER A 109 6.72 -1.61 15.34
N LYS A 110 5.47 -2.03 15.19
CA LYS A 110 4.51 -2.12 16.29
C LYS A 110 4.92 -3.08 17.40
N ASN A 111 5.50 -4.22 17.05
CA ASN A 111 5.89 -5.23 18.03
C ASN A 111 7.29 -5.02 18.61
N ILE A 112 8.13 -4.18 17.99
CA ILE A 112 9.50 -3.92 18.46
C ILE A 112 9.62 -2.63 19.26
N ILE A 113 8.79 -1.62 18.98
CA ILE A 113 8.95 -0.27 19.54
C ILE A 113 8.92 -0.23 21.07
N SER A 114 8.10 -1.08 21.71
CA SER A 114 8.02 -1.20 23.18
C SER A 114 9.25 -1.84 23.82
N HIS A 115 10.10 -2.49 23.02
CA HIS A 115 11.32 -3.15 23.47
C HIS A 115 12.57 -2.30 23.20
N LEU A 116 12.44 -1.20 22.45
CA LEU A 116 13.52 -0.25 22.25
C LEU A 116 13.70 0.64 23.48
N LYS A 117 14.95 0.91 23.86
CA LYS A 117 15.28 1.84 24.95
C LYS A 117 15.19 3.29 24.48
N LEU A 118 13.97 3.74 24.24
CA LEU A 118 13.68 5.10 23.80
C LEU A 118 13.94 6.12 24.92
N THR A 119 14.55 7.26 24.58
CA THR A 119 14.58 8.42 25.48
C THR A 119 13.24 9.15 25.43
N SER A 120 12.96 10.06 26.37
CA SER A 120 11.74 10.87 26.35
C SER A 120 11.59 11.70 25.06
N GLY A 121 12.71 12.11 24.45
CA GLY A 121 12.70 12.80 23.15
C GLY A 121 12.36 11.83 22.02
N ASP A 122 12.94 10.63 22.01
CA ASP A 122 12.63 9.59 21.02
C ASP A 122 11.16 9.15 21.09
N GLU A 123 10.58 8.98 22.29
CA GLU A 123 9.17 8.62 22.46
C GLU A 123 8.23 9.63 21.77
N LYS A 124 8.48 10.92 21.94
CA LYS A 124 7.67 11.97 21.29
C LYS A 124 7.84 11.97 19.77
N VAL A 125 9.07 11.79 19.30
CA VAL A 125 9.39 11.89 17.87
C VAL A 125 9.05 10.60 17.15
N VAL A 126 9.70 9.49 17.50
CA VAL A 126 9.52 8.17 16.88
C VAL A 126 8.14 7.61 17.22
N GLY A 127 7.72 7.63 18.49
CA GLY A 127 6.39 7.16 18.88
C GLY A 127 5.28 7.99 18.23
N GLY A 128 5.43 9.32 18.20
CA GLY A 128 4.49 10.21 17.49
C GLY A 128 4.44 9.96 15.97
N PHE A 129 5.55 9.56 15.36
CA PHE A 129 5.60 9.18 13.95
C PHE A 129 4.86 7.86 13.68
N ILE A 130 5.12 6.82 14.46
CA ILE A 130 4.43 5.53 14.32
C ILE A 130 2.93 5.67 14.61
N GLN A 131 2.54 6.48 15.60
CA GLN A 131 1.13 6.76 15.86
C GLN A 131 0.46 7.47 14.67
N LYS A 132 1.10 8.48 14.08
CA LYS A 132 0.59 9.18 12.88
C LYS A 132 0.30 8.20 11.75
N LEU A 133 1.23 7.29 11.48
CA LEU A 133 1.07 6.28 10.44
C LEU A 133 -0.02 5.27 10.80
N SER A 134 -0.07 4.83 12.06
CA SER A 134 -1.09 3.90 12.55
C SER A 134 -2.50 4.47 12.40
N ASP A 135 -2.70 5.75 12.72
CA ASP A 135 -4.00 6.43 12.57
C ASP A 135 -4.43 6.52 11.11
N GLN A 136 -3.49 6.87 10.22
CA GLN A 136 -3.72 6.92 8.77
C GLN A 136 -4.12 5.55 8.21
N VAL A 137 -3.35 4.52 8.51
CA VAL A 137 -3.56 3.15 8.02
C VAL A 137 -4.84 2.57 8.59
N ASN A 138 -5.10 2.72 9.89
CA ASN A 138 -6.31 2.19 10.52
C ASN A 138 -7.56 2.93 10.03
N GLY A 139 -7.48 4.25 9.76
CA GLY A 139 -8.57 4.99 9.14
C GLY A 139 -8.95 4.42 7.78
N LEU A 140 -7.95 4.20 6.92
CA LEU A 140 -8.15 3.55 5.61
C LEU A 140 -8.68 2.13 5.74
N ALA A 141 -8.08 1.33 6.62
CA ALA A 141 -8.46 -0.05 6.80
C ALA A 141 -9.90 -0.20 7.30
N ASN A 142 -10.35 0.67 8.22
CA ASN A 142 -11.74 0.69 8.67
C ASN A 142 -12.71 1.07 7.54
N MET A 143 -12.33 2.01 6.67
CA MET A 143 -13.14 2.32 5.48
C MET A 143 -13.22 1.12 4.52
N ASN A 144 -12.10 0.45 4.28
CA ASN A 144 -12.04 -0.71 3.39
C ASN A 144 -12.81 -1.91 3.95
N PHE A 145 -12.74 -2.15 5.27
CA PHE A 145 -13.40 -3.25 5.97
C PHE A 145 -14.83 -2.93 6.45
N ALA A 146 -15.29 -1.70 6.24
CA ALA A 146 -16.68 -1.37 6.46
C ALA A 146 -17.54 -2.16 5.46
N ALA A 147 -18.31 -3.11 5.97
CA ALA A 147 -19.45 -3.61 5.22
C ALA A 147 -20.48 -2.49 5.27
N ASN A 148 -20.39 -1.55 4.34
CA ASN A 148 -21.37 -0.48 4.20
C ASN A 148 -22.69 -1.10 3.77
N TYR A 149 -23.44 -1.63 4.75
CA TYR A 149 -24.84 -1.90 4.59
C TYR A 149 -25.55 -0.55 4.63
N VAL A 150 -25.59 0.12 3.48
CA VAL A 150 -26.52 1.22 3.30
C VAL A 150 -27.90 0.58 3.35
N GLY A 151 -28.54 0.68 4.51
CA GLY A 151 -29.93 0.27 4.70
C GLY A 151 -30.74 0.79 3.53
N HIS A 152 -31.48 -0.09 2.88
CA HIS A 152 -32.11 0.19 1.60
C HIS A 152 -32.99 1.45 1.68
N GLN A 153 -32.52 2.52 1.04
CA GLN A 153 -33.27 3.05 -0.09
C GLN A 153 -32.45 2.65 -1.32
N LEU A 154 -32.94 1.66 -2.08
CA LEU A 154 -32.54 1.58 -3.49
C LEU A 154 -32.67 3.01 -4.03
N PRO A 155 -31.63 3.63 -4.62
CA PRO A 155 -31.85 4.86 -5.36
C PRO A 155 -33.00 4.56 -6.33
N PRO A 156 -34.09 5.36 -6.34
CA PRO A 156 -35.37 4.98 -6.94
C PRO A 156 -35.21 4.80 -8.44
N SER A 157 -34.80 3.59 -8.85
CA SER A 157 -34.18 3.31 -10.13
C SER A 157 -33.02 4.29 -10.44
N ALA A 158 -31.88 3.79 -10.88
CA ALA A 158 -31.22 4.51 -11.96
C ALA A 158 -32.24 4.50 -13.11
N VAL A 159 -33.15 5.48 -13.14
CA VAL A 159 -33.97 5.74 -14.30
C VAL A 159 -32.93 6.10 -15.34
N VAL A 160 -32.53 5.10 -16.12
CA VAL A 160 -31.78 5.31 -17.34
C VAL A 160 -32.62 6.34 -18.06
N ALA A 161 -32.14 7.58 -18.09
CA ALA A 161 -32.86 8.64 -18.79
C ALA A 161 -33.13 8.06 -20.18
N PRO A 162 -34.39 7.99 -20.63
CA PRO A 162 -34.69 7.39 -21.90
C PRO A 162 -33.79 8.05 -22.94
N LEU A 163 -33.00 7.24 -23.66
CA LEU A 163 -32.08 7.72 -24.68
C LEU A 163 -32.81 8.79 -25.50
N LYS A 164 -32.33 10.03 -25.43
CA LYS A 164 -32.95 11.12 -26.17
C LYS A 164 -32.90 10.71 -27.64
N ARG A 165 -34.07 10.60 -28.29
CA ARG A 165 -34.13 10.40 -29.73
C ARG A 165 -33.59 11.67 -30.38
N PHE A 166 -32.33 11.64 -30.79
CA PHE A 166 -31.76 12.76 -31.53
C PHE A 166 -32.41 12.82 -32.91
N LYS A 167 -32.95 14.00 -33.24
CA LYS A 167 -33.40 14.31 -34.59
C LYS A 167 -32.24 14.96 -35.33
N ILE A 168 -32.01 14.54 -36.56
CA ILE A 168 -31.08 15.25 -37.45
C ILE A 168 -31.62 16.67 -37.64
N GLU A 169 -30.78 17.67 -37.41
CA GLU A 169 -31.17 19.05 -37.68
C GLU A 169 -31.31 19.24 -39.19
N GLU A 170 -32.56 19.33 -39.65
CA GLU A 170 -32.87 19.40 -41.09
C GLU A 170 -32.34 20.68 -41.74
N LYS A 171 -32.28 21.80 -41.00
CA LYS A 171 -31.84 23.09 -41.54
C LYS A 171 -30.34 23.12 -41.88
N PRO A 172 -29.40 22.75 -40.99
CA PRO A 172 -27.98 22.69 -41.34
C PRO A 172 -27.65 21.62 -42.40
N LEU A 173 -28.30 20.46 -42.33
CA LEU A 173 -28.13 19.42 -43.34
C LEU A 173 -28.64 19.91 -44.71
N GLY A 174 -29.82 20.52 -44.75
CA GLY A 174 -30.41 21.12 -45.95
C GLY A 174 -29.47 22.12 -46.61
N LYS A 175 -28.91 23.06 -45.85
CA LYS A 175 -27.92 24.03 -46.37
C LYS A 175 -26.66 23.35 -46.94
N SER A 176 -26.21 22.27 -46.31
CA SER A 176 -25.03 21.53 -46.77
C SER A 176 -25.32 20.73 -48.04
N LEU A 177 -26.54 20.23 -48.20
CA LEU A 177 -27.02 19.58 -49.43
C LEU A 177 -27.28 20.59 -50.56
N GLU A 178 -27.79 21.78 -50.24
CA GLU A 178 -27.88 22.90 -51.20
C GLU A 178 -26.48 23.25 -51.73
N ALA A 179 -25.49 23.38 -50.84
CA ALA A 179 -24.09 23.60 -51.20
C ALA A 179 -23.50 22.45 -52.05
N ALA A 180 -23.93 21.21 -51.84
CA ALA A 180 -23.52 20.09 -52.69
C ALA A 180 -24.21 20.13 -54.07
N SER A 181 -25.44 20.62 -54.13
CA SER A 181 -26.29 20.58 -55.33
C SER A 181 -25.92 21.60 -56.41
N GLY A 182 -25.33 22.73 -56.03
CA GLY A 182 -24.91 23.75 -56.99
C GLY A 182 -24.40 25.03 -56.32
N PRO A 183 -24.01 26.05 -57.11
CA PRO A 183 -23.27 27.21 -56.60
C PRO A 183 -24.14 28.20 -55.82
N LYS A 184 -25.46 28.02 -55.83
CA LYS A 184 -26.45 28.92 -55.22
C LYS A 184 -27.44 28.15 -54.36
N ASP A 185 -27.97 28.80 -53.32
CA ASP A 185 -29.05 28.27 -52.49
C ASP A 185 -30.43 28.39 -53.16
N SER A 186 -31.46 27.89 -52.49
CA SER A 186 -32.85 27.98 -52.92
C SER A 186 -33.38 29.42 -53.07
N ALA A 187 -32.69 30.41 -52.51
CA ALA A 187 -32.98 31.83 -52.65
C ALA A 187 -32.12 32.53 -53.75
N GLY A 188 -31.27 31.78 -54.44
CA GLY A 188 -30.39 32.30 -55.51
C GLY A 188 -29.11 32.96 -55.02
N THR A 189 -28.77 32.85 -53.74
CA THR A 189 -27.57 33.42 -53.12
C THR A 189 -26.38 32.49 -53.32
N ALA A 190 -25.21 33.04 -53.68
CA ALA A 190 -24.00 32.23 -53.86
C ALA A 190 -23.55 31.59 -52.54
N ILE A 191 -23.31 30.28 -52.56
CA ILE A 191 -22.86 29.53 -51.39
C ILE A 191 -21.33 29.33 -51.46
N PRO A 192 -20.56 29.75 -50.43
CA PRO A 192 -19.12 29.53 -50.38
C PRO A 192 -18.76 28.04 -50.43
N ASN A 193 -17.74 27.69 -51.23
CA ASN A 193 -17.24 26.32 -51.39
C ASN A 193 -18.29 25.30 -51.87
N ALA A 194 -19.37 25.76 -52.51
CA ALA A 194 -20.40 24.89 -53.07
C ALA A 194 -19.91 24.14 -54.33
N ASN A 195 -20.72 23.19 -54.82
CA ASN A 195 -20.47 22.56 -56.10
C ASN A 195 -20.56 23.65 -57.18
N PRO A 196 -19.50 23.91 -57.96
CA PRO A 196 -19.53 24.98 -58.94
C PRO A 196 -20.48 24.68 -60.11
N LYS A 197 -20.88 23.42 -60.27
CA LYS A 197 -21.71 22.95 -61.38
C LYS A 197 -23.17 22.82 -61.00
N THR A 198 -24.06 22.99 -61.97
CA THR A 198 -25.50 22.69 -61.84
C THR A 198 -25.84 21.30 -62.39
N PRO A 199 -27.00 20.70 -62.03
CA PRO A 199 -27.31 19.30 -62.37
C PRO A 199 -27.30 18.93 -63.86
N ASP A 200 -27.48 19.92 -64.73
CA ASP A 200 -27.47 19.81 -66.18
C ASP A 200 -26.06 19.86 -66.80
N GLU A 201 -25.04 20.18 -66.02
CA GLU A 201 -23.65 20.29 -66.50
C GLU A 201 -22.89 18.96 -66.40
N GLU A 202 -22.08 18.66 -67.42
CA GLU A 202 -21.27 17.45 -67.46
C GLU A 202 -20.30 17.38 -66.27
N GLY A 203 -20.31 16.24 -65.57
CA GLY A 203 -19.49 16.02 -64.38
C GLY A 203 -20.04 16.66 -63.10
N TRP A 204 -21.28 17.17 -63.08
CA TRP A 204 -21.96 17.62 -61.86
C TRP A 204 -21.93 16.57 -60.74
N SER A 205 -22.22 15.31 -61.10
CA SER A 205 -22.26 14.19 -60.17
C SER A 205 -20.92 13.96 -59.45
N GLN A 206 -19.79 14.29 -60.07
CA GLN A 206 -18.46 14.19 -59.48
C GLN A 206 -18.24 15.23 -58.37
N GLY A 207 -18.91 16.38 -58.43
CA GLY A 207 -18.90 17.40 -57.37
C GLY A 207 -19.98 17.16 -56.31
N PHE A 208 -21.17 16.74 -56.73
CA PHE A 208 -22.31 16.52 -55.85
C PHE A 208 -22.11 15.33 -54.92
N ALA A 209 -21.77 14.15 -55.47
CA ALA A 209 -21.69 12.91 -54.70
C ALA A 209 -20.74 12.99 -53.48
N PRO A 210 -19.47 13.44 -53.61
CA PRO A 210 -18.57 13.52 -52.45
C PRO A 210 -19.01 14.58 -51.43
N LYS A 211 -19.57 15.71 -51.88
CA LYS A 211 -20.02 16.78 -50.98
C LYS A 211 -21.29 16.41 -50.23
N ALA A 212 -22.26 15.78 -50.89
CA ALA A 212 -23.47 15.26 -50.27
C ALA A 212 -23.17 14.12 -49.30
N ALA A 213 -22.30 13.18 -49.69
CA ALA A 213 -21.85 12.09 -48.82
C ALA A 213 -21.14 12.63 -47.57
N LYS A 214 -20.29 13.65 -47.72
CA LYS A 214 -19.65 14.33 -46.58
C LYS A 214 -20.67 15.03 -45.69
N ALA A 215 -21.63 15.75 -46.25
CA ALA A 215 -22.67 16.44 -45.47
C ALA A 215 -23.52 15.48 -44.64
N ILE A 216 -23.92 14.34 -45.23
CA ILE A 216 -24.66 13.28 -44.52
C ILE A 216 -23.76 12.63 -43.47
N GLY A 217 -22.52 12.29 -43.84
CA GLY A 217 -21.53 11.70 -42.93
C GLY A 217 -21.25 12.59 -41.71
N ASP A 218 -21.03 13.89 -41.91
CA ASP A 218 -20.79 14.85 -40.83
C ASP A 218 -22.01 14.99 -39.91
N ALA A 219 -23.22 14.98 -40.47
CA ALA A 219 -24.46 15.04 -39.68
C ALA A 219 -24.69 13.77 -38.85
N VAL A 220 -24.40 12.59 -39.41
CA VAL A 220 -24.49 11.31 -38.70
C VAL A 220 -23.39 11.19 -37.64
N ASN A 221 -22.15 11.54 -37.97
CA ASN A 221 -21.02 11.45 -37.05
C ASN A 221 -21.19 12.36 -35.84
N LYS A 222 -21.66 13.61 -36.03
CA LYS A 222 -21.98 14.50 -34.89
C LYS A 222 -23.03 13.91 -33.96
N LEU A 223 -23.99 13.18 -34.51
CA LEU A 223 -25.07 12.55 -33.75
C LEU A 223 -24.55 11.33 -32.96
N ILE A 224 -23.65 10.56 -33.55
CA ILE A 224 -22.92 9.46 -32.88
C ILE A 224 -22.03 10.02 -31.77
N GLU A 225 -21.24 11.06 -32.03
CA GLU A 225 -20.35 11.70 -31.03
C GLU A 225 -21.13 12.23 -29.82
N ALA A 226 -22.27 12.89 -30.05
CA ALA A 226 -23.16 13.34 -28.98
C ALA A 226 -23.73 12.16 -28.16
N GLN A 227 -24.08 11.06 -28.83
CA GLN A 227 -24.61 9.86 -28.17
C GLN A 227 -23.54 9.12 -27.35
N VAL A 228 -22.30 9.07 -27.83
CA VAL A 228 -21.16 8.50 -27.10
C VAL A 228 -20.86 9.33 -25.84
N GLY A 229 -20.89 10.66 -25.94
CA GLY A 229 -20.71 11.55 -24.78
C GLY A 229 -21.77 11.36 -23.68
N ASP A 230 -23.05 11.24 -24.06
CA ASP A 230 -24.15 10.97 -23.11
C ASP A 230 -24.02 9.56 -22.49
N PHE A 231 -23.54 8.58 -23.27
CA PHE A 231 -23.31 7.21 -22.78
C PHE A 231 -22.12 7.15 -21.81
N GLU A 232 -21.03 7.86 -22.09
CA GLU A 232 -19.89 8.00 -21.18
C GLU A 232 -20.27 8.67 -19.87
N GLN A 233 -21.08 9.74 -19.91
CA GLN A 233 -21.61 10.36 -18.70
C GLN A 233 -22.51 9.42 -17.91
N THR A 234 -23.34 8.62 -18.59
CA THR A 234 -24.19 7.61 -17.95
C THR A 234 -23.35 6.51 -17.30
N ILE A 235 -22.30 6.02 -17.98
CA ILE A 235 -21.34 5.05 -17.42
C ILE A 235 -20.59 5.65 -16.24
N GLN A 236 -20.16 6.91 -16.30
CA GLN A 236 -19.50 7.57 -15.17
C GLN A 236 -20.45 7.71 -13.98
N GLY A 237 -21.72 8.08 -14.21
CA GLY A 237 -22.75 8.12 -13.18
C GLY A 237 -23.03 6.75 -12.56
N LEU A 238 -23.04 5.68 -13.36
CA LEU A 238 -23.15 4.30 -12.89
C LEU A 238 -21.92 3.84 -12.09
N LYS A 239 -20.71 4.22 -12.50
CA LYS A 239 -19.47 3.95 -11.74
C LYS A 239 -19.44 4.67 -10.39
N GLN A 240 -19.96 5.90 -10.34
CA GLN A 240 -20.07 6.67 -9.10
C GLN A 240 -21.17 6.13 -8.17
N THR A 241 -22.25 5.59 -8.74
CA THR A 241 -23.36 5.00 -7.97
C THR A 241 -23.18 3.52 -7.65
N SER A 242 -22.27 2.80 -8.29
CA SER A 242 -21.96 1.38 -7.99
C SER A 242 -21.09 1.19 -6.74
N ASN A 243 -20.37 2.22 -6.29
CA ASN A 243 -19.45 2.15 -5.15
C ASN A 243 -20.06 1.99 -3.73
N PRO A 244 -21.36 2.16 -3.47
CA PRO A 244 -21.98 1.83 -2.18
C PRO A 244 -22.81 0.53 -2.20
N PHE A 245 -22.90 -0.20 -3.32
CA PHE A 245 -23.59 -1.48 -3.32
C PHE A 245 -22.66 -2.53 -2.69
N ILE A 246 -22.81 -2.75 -1.38
CA ILE A 246 -22.28 -3.87 -0.58
C ILE A 246 -20.87 -4.32 -1.03
N ASN A 247 -19.84 -4.03 -0.24
CA ASN A 247 -18.52 -4.64 -0.46
C ASN A 247 -18.62 -6.17 -0.21
N ILE A 248 -19.05 -6.92 -1.23
CA ILE A 248 -19.33 -8.36 -1.19
C ILE A 248 -18.06 -9.10 -0.80
N ASP A 249 -16.90 -8.64 -1.30
CA ASP A 249 -15.60 -9.22 -0.99
C ASP A 249 -15.31 -9.15 0.52
N VAL A 250 -15.65 -8.04 1.18
CA VAL A 250 -15.49 -7.91 2.65
C VAL A 250 -16.45 -8.82 3.43
N ILE A 251 -17.68 -9.00 2.94
CA ILE A 251 -18.64 -9.92 3.57
C ILE A 251 -18.17 -11.37 3.39
N GLN A 252 -17.72 -11.71 2.19
CA GLN A 252 -17.18 -13.02 1.87
C GLN A 252 -15.95 -13.31 2.74
N LEU A 253 -14.99 -12.39 2.80
CA LEU A 253 -13.83 -12.48 3.68
C LEU A 253 -14.24 -12.73 5.13
N LYS A 254 -15.13 -11.91 5.70
CA LYS A 254 -15.60 -12.11 7.09
C LYS A 254 -16.25 -13.48 7.30
N THR A 255 -16.99 -13.98 6.30
CA THR A 255 -17.62 -15.30 6.35
C THR A 255 -16.58 -16.42 6.30
N GLU A 256 -15.57 -16.28 5.44
CA GLU A 256 -14.44 -17.21 5.33
C GLU A 256 -13.62 -17.26 6.62
N LEU A 257 -13.37 -16.11 7.25
CA LEU A 257 -12.67 -16.05 8.54
C LEU A 257 -13.47 -16.72 9.67
N LEU A 258 -14.79 -16.55 9.68
CA LEU A 258 -15.65 -17.27 10.63
C LEU A 258 -15.61 -18.77 10.38
N TRP A 259 -15.70 -19.19 9.11
CA TRP A 259 -15.59 -20.60 8.73
C TRP A 259 -14.25 -21.19 9.16
N TRP A 260 -13.14 -20.51 8.86
CA TRP A 260 -11.79 -20.88 9.29
C TRP A 260 -11.70 -21.10 10.80
N LYS A 261 -12.17 -20.12 11.59
CA LYS A 261 -12.20 -20.19 13.06
C LYS A 261 -12.99 -21.40 13.55
N PHE A 262 -14.22 -21.61 13.05
CA PHE A 262 -15.10 -22.68 13.52
C PHE A 262 -14.70 -24.07 13.03
N ALA A 263 -14.13 -24.18 11.83
CA ALA A 263 -13.61 -25.43 11.32
C ALA A 263 -12.42 -25.92 12.16
N GLY A 264 -11.64 -24.98 12.72
CA GLY A 264 -10.52 -25.29 13.61
C GLY A 264 -9.45 -26.16 12.93
N TYR A 265 -9.28 -25.99 11.62
CA TYR A 265 -8.48 -26.82 10.75
C TYR A 265 -7.45 -25.98 10.01
N SER A 266 -6.20 -26.43 10.04
CA SER A 266 -5.11 -25.83 9.27
C SER A 266 -5.06 -26.43 7.89
N THR A 267 -5.22 -25.59 6.86
CA THR A 267 -5.01 -26.00 5.47
C THR A 267 -3.54 -26.22 5.16
N SER A 268 -2.64 -25.43 5.76
CA SER A 268 -1.19 -25.57 5.51
C SER A 268 -0.61 -26.84 6.12
N PHE A 269 -1.15 -27.31 7.24
CA PHE A 269 -0.64 -28.49 7.98
C PHE A 269 -1.57 -29.71 7.93
N GLU A 270 -2.72 -29.59 7.28
CA GLU A 270 -3.71 -30.66 7.10
C GLU A 270 -4.16 -31.35 8.41
N LYS A 271 -4.25 -30.60 9.51
CA LYS A 271 -4.63 -31.11 10.84
C LYS A 271 -5.40 -30.08 11.66
N ARG A 272 -6.05 -30.52 12.72
CA ARG A 272 -6.78 -29.62 13.62
C ARG A 272 -5.79 -28.79 14.44
N TYR A 273 -6.10 -27.50 14.62
CA TYR A 273 -5.25 -26.62 15.44
C TYR A 273 -5.07 -27.13 16.87
N ARG A 274 -6.13 -27.71 17.47
CA ARG A 274 -6.11 -28.27 18.83
C ARG A 274 -5.15 -29.47 19.00
N GLU A 275 -4.71 -30.08 17.92
CA GLU A 275 -3.79 -31.22 17.94
C GLU A 275 -2.33 -30.78 17.77
N MET A 276 -2.09 -29.48 17.57
CA MET A 276 -0.76 -28.93 17.35
C MET A 276 -0.05 -28.61 18.67
N PRO A 277 1.27 -28.86 18.76
CA PRO A 277 2.05 -28.38 19.89
C PRO A 277 2.20 -26.86 19.85
N LYS A 278 2.53 -26.27 21.02
CA LYS A 278 2.98 -24.87 21.13
C LYS A 278 4.17 -24.62 20.18
N GLY A 279 4.27 -23.41 19.66
CA GLY A 279 5.17 -23.04 18.56
C GLY A 279 4.50 -23.28 17.21
N ILE A 280 4.16 -24.54 16.92
CA ILE A 280 3.50 -24.90 15.65
C ILE A 280 2.09 -24.33 15.54
N LEU A 281 1.34 -24.33 16.65
CA LEU A 281 -0.01 -23.74 16.68
C LEU A 281 0.03 -22.26 16.27
N GLU A 282 0.87 -21.46 16.90
CA GLU A 282 1.00 -20.03 16.65
C GLU A 282 1.47 -19.76 15.22
N PHE A 283 2.45 -20.53 14.73
CA PHE A 283 2.94 -20.42 13.36
C PHE A 283 1.87 -20.79 12.32
N ALA A 284 1.14 -21.89 12.53
CA ALA A 284 0.08 -22.33 11.63
C ALA A 284 -1.09 -21.35 11.59
N LEU A 285 -1.51 -20.82 12.75
CA LEU A 285 -2.54 -19.79 12.81
C LEU A 285 -2.10 -18.53 12.05
N ALA A 286 -0.87 -18.04 12.28
CA ALA A 286 -0.34 -16.88 11.58
C ALA A 286 -0.32 -17.08 10.05
N LEU A 287 0.14 -18.24 9.59
CA LEU A 287 0.28 -18.58 8.18
C LEU A 287 -1.08 -18.72 7.46
N ASP A 288 -1.97 -19.54 8.01
CA ASP A 288 -3.29 -19.77 7.39
C ASP A 288 -4.16 -18.51 7.45
N TYR A 289 -4.10 -17.75 8.55
CA TYR A 289 -4.80 -16.49 8.68
C TYR A 289 -4.24 -15.45 7.70
N GLY A 290 -2.91 -15.34 7.63
CA GLY A 290 -2.21 -14.40 6.76
C GLY A 290 -2.52 -14.59 5.27
N SER A 291 -2.78 -15.82 4.86
CA SER A 291 -3.11 -16.15 3.46
C SER A 291 -4.47 -15.61 3.01
N ASN A 292 -5.38 -15.32 3.95
CA ASN A 292 -6.75 -14.87 3.66
C ASN A 292 -6.95 -13.36 3.90
N ILE A 293 -6.05 -12.70 4.63
CA ILE A 293 -6.20 -11.29 5.02
C ILE A 293 -5.48 -10.38 4.01
N PRO A 294 -6.13 -9.31 3.50
CA PRO A 294 -5.46 -8.32 2.69
C PRO A 294 -4.44 -7.52 3.51
N SER A 295 -3.39 -7.03 2.86
CA SER A 295 -2.26 -6.38 3.55
C SER A 295 -2.63 -5.17 4.42
N ILE A 296 -3.68 -4.42 4.07
CA ILE A 296 -4.20 -3.30 4.85
C ILE A 296 -5.47 -3.74 5.57
N PHE A 297 -5.40 -3.92 6.89
CA PHE A 297 -6.49 -4.45 7.72
C PHE A 297 -6.68 -3.66 9.02
N PRO A 298 -7.91 -3.59 9.56
CA PRO A 298 -8.21 -2.83 10.77
C PRO A 298 -7.71 -3.58 12.00
N ILE A 299 -7.50 -2.86 13.10
CA ILE A 299 -7.02 -3.45 14.36
C ILE A 299 -7.91 -4.60 14.89
N ALA A 300 -9.18 -4.64 14.53
CA ALA A 300 -10.10 -5.73 14.90
C ALA A 300 -9.65 -7.10 14.36
N VAL A 301 -8.94 -7.15 13.23
CA VAL A 301 -8.38 -8.39 12.65
C VAL A 301 -7.33 -9.00 13.58
N ARG A 302 -6.49 -8.16 14.21
CA ARG A 302 -5.53 -8.60 15.24
C ARG A 302 -6.24 -9.25 16.44
N TYR A 303 -7.26 -8.59 16.97
CA TYR A 303 -8.01 -9.11 18.11
C TYR A 303 -8.76 -10.41 17.77
N PHE A 304 -9.27 -10.53 16.55
CA PHE A 304 -9.91 -11.77 16.10
C PHE A 304 -8.93 -12.95 16.10
N LEU A 305 -7.70 -12.75 15.61
CA LEU A 305 -6.65 -13.77 15.66
C LEU A 305 -6.27 -14.11 17.11
N LEU A 306 -6.07 -13.09 17.95
CA LEU A 306 -5.71 -13.27 19.36
C LEU A 306 -6.79 -14.06 20.12
N ASP A 307 -8.07 -13.72 19.94
CA ASP A 307 -9.17 -14.43 20.58
C ASP A 307 -9.33 -15.86 20.03
N THR A 308 -9.04 -16.08 18.75
CA THR A 308 -9.01 -17.43 18.17
C THR A 308 -7.91 -18.28 18.80
N HIS A 309 -6.71 -17.72 18.99
CA HIS A 309 -5.61 -18.39 19.70
C HIS A 309 -5.98 -18.71 21.16
N ARG A 310 -6.59 -17.74 21.87
CA ARG A 310 -7.05 -17.91 23.25
C ARG A 310 -8.04 -19.07 23.42
N GLU A 311 -8.97 -19.24 22.48
CA GLU A 311 -9.95 -20.34 22.51
C GLU A 311 -9.33 -21.73 22.27
N LEU A 312 -8.14 -21.79 21.67
CA LEU A 312 -7.41 -23.02 21.35
C LEU A 312 -6.40 -23.40 22.44
N CYS A 313 -5.96 -22.44 23.26
CA CYS A 313 -4.95 -22.63 24.29
C CYS A 313 -5.54 -22.85 25.68
N SER A 314 -4.94 -23.74 26.47
CA SER A 314 -5.35 -23.95 27.87
C SER A 314 -4.95 -22.80 28.79
N ASN A 315 -3.79 -22.19 28.54
CA ASN A 315 -3.24 -21.07 29.32
C ASN A 315 -2.82 -19.94 28.36
N PRO A 316 -3.74 -19.04 27.97
CA PRO A 316 -3.43 -18.02 26.98
C PRO A 316 -2.45 -16.94 27.45
N GLU A 317 -2.29 -16.78 28.76
CA GLU A 317 -1.39 -15.80 29.39
C GLU A 317 0.05 -16.33 29.55
N ASP A 318 0.32 -17.58 29.16
CA ASP A 318 1.66 -18.16 29.22
C ASP A 318 2.65 -17.29 28.42
N GLN A 319 3.73 -16.91 29.08
CA GLN A 319 4.81 -16.10 28.51
C GLN A 319 6.00 -16.99 28.15
N ILE A 320 6.74 -16.58 27.13
CA ILE A 320 8.01 -17.17 26.72
C ILE A 320 8.95 -16.05 26.26
N SER A 321 10.28 -16.22 26.41
CA SER A 321 11.20 -15.28 25.77
C SER A 321 11.08 -15.39 24.25
N VAL A 322 11.18 -14.28 23.53
CA VAL A 322 11.04 -14.31 22.06
C VAL A 322 12.12 -15.20 21.43
N LEU A 323 13.34 -15.22 22.01
CA LEU A 323 14.41 -16.09 21.57
C LEU A 323 14.12 -17.58 21.86
N ASP A 324 13.52 -17.94 23.00
CA ASP A 324 13.15 -19.33 23.26
C ASP A 324 11.98 -19.79 22.39
N PHE A 325 11.08 -18.89 22.01
CA PHE A 325 10.08 -19.17 20.99
C PHE A 325 10.72 -19.42 19.61
N ALA A 326 11.75 -18.63 19.24
CA ALA A 326 12.53 -18.90 18.03
C ALA A 326 13.20 -20.27 18.07
N LYS A 327 13.85 -20.64 19.19
CA LYS A 327 14.42 -21.98 19.41
C LYS A 327 13.37 -23.07 19.25
N LEU A 328 12.18 -22.86 19.80
CA LEU A 328 11.07 -23.79 19.69
C LEU A 328 10.66 -24.00 18.23
N LEU A 329 10.47 -22.94 17.45
CA LEU A 329 10.16 -23.04 16.01
C LEU A 329 11.28 -23.76 15.24
N VAL A 330 12.54 -23.42 15.50
CA VAL A 330 13.69 -24.07 14.86
C VAL A 330 13.78 -25.56 15.21
N SER A 331 13.36 -25.96 16.41
CA SER A 331 13.27 -27.38 16.78
C SER A 331 12.27 -28.17 15.93
N TYR A 332 11.28 -27.48 15.35
CA TYR A 332 10.31 -28.03 14.39
C TYR A 332 10.68 -27.74 12.93
N LYS A 333 11.96 -27.49 12.62
CA LYS A 333 12.44 -27.16 11.27
C LYS A 333 11.89 -28.09 10.18
N SER A 334 11.80 -29.40 10.42
CA SER A 334 11.26 -30.37 9.46
C SER A 334 9.79 -30.15 9.09
N ASP A 335 9.02 -29.55 10.00
CA ASP A 335 7.58 -29.37 9.83
C ASP A 335 7.24 -28.03 9.17
N ILE A 336 8.15 -27.05 9.26
CA ILE A 336 7.92 -25.67 8.81
C ILE A 336 8.77 -25.26 7.60
N SER A 337 9.84 -25.99 7.25
CA SER A 337 10.77 -25.60 6.16
C SER A 337 10.04 -25.33 4.85
N ASP A 338 9.15 -26.23 4.45
CA ASP A 338 8.46 -26.17 3.17
C ASP A 338 7.36 -25.08 3.13
N LYS A 339 7.03 -24.51 4.30
CA LYS A 339 5.97 -23.51 4.47
C LYS A 339 6.51 -22.09 4.63
N ILE A 340 7.73 -21.95 5.15
CA ILE A 340 8.36 -20.65 5.42
C ILE A 340 8.91 -20.00 4.15
N GLY A 341 9.13 -20.80 3.10
CA GLY A 341 9.61 -20.38 1.80
C GLY A 341 11.07 -19.88 1.80
N ASP A 342 11.59 -19.63 0.60
CA ASP A 342 12.93 -19.08 0.40
C ASP A 342 12.98 -17.60 0.80
N CYS A 343 14.05 -17.19 1.45
CA CYS A 343 14.30 -15.81 1.86
C CYS A 343 15.48 -15.25 1.05
N GLU A 344 15.30 -14.08 0.44
CA GLU A 344 16.42 -13.33 -0.12
C GLU A 344 17.23 -12.69 1.01
N GLU A 345 18.54 -12.91 1.02
CA GLU A 345 19.41 -12.35 2.04
C GLU A 345 19.45 -10.81 1.96
N SER A 346 18.90 -10.15 2.99
CA SER A 346 19.11 -8.73 3.21
C SER A 346 20.13 -8.52 4.35
N PRO A 347 21.19 -7.72 4.14
CA PRO A 347 22.08 -7.36 5.23
C PRO A 347 21.34 -6.47 6.24
N GLY A 348 21.74 -6.55 7.52
CA GLY A 348 21.28 -5.67 8.59
C GLY A 348 20.01 -6.14 9.31
N ARG A 349 19.25 -5.19 9.87
CA ARG A 349 18.09 -5.49 10.70
C ARG A 349 16.93 -6.08 9.90
N THR A 350 16.18 -6.98 10.51
CA THR A 350 15.01 -7.59 9.87
C THR A 350 13.87 -7.87 10.85
N THR A 351 12.74 -8.33 10.33
CA THR A 351 11.58 -8.73 11.12
C THR A 351 11.83 -10.04 11.87
N PHE A 352 10.99 -10.36 12.85
CA PHE A 352 11.13 -11.61 13.59
C PHE A 352 10.88 -12.82 12.69
N TYR A 353 9.83 -12.78 11.86
CA TYR A 353 9.55 -13.85 10.90
C TYR A 353 10.70 -14.08 9.92
N ASP A 354 11.28 -13.02 9.36
CA ASP A 354 12.39 -13.14 8.41
C ASP A 354 13.66 -13.69 9.08
N PHE A 355 13.92 -13.31 10.34
CA PHE A 355 14.97 -13.94 11.14
C PHE A 355 14.76 -15.46 11.27
N ILE A 356 13.54 -15.92 11.60
CA ILE A 356 13.25 -17.36 11.67
C ILE A 356 13.49 -18.05 10.33
N ARG A 357 13.04 -17.46 9.21
CA ARG A 357 13.28 -18.00 7.86
C ARG A 357 14.76 -18.20 7.59
N ARG A 358 15.57 -17.19 7.89
CA ARG A 358 17.02 -17.20 7.65
C ARG A 358 17.73 -18.23 8.54
N VAL A 359 17.31 -18.39 9.80
CA VAL A 359 17.85 -19.43 10.68
C VAL A 359 17.44 -20.83 10.19
N VAL A 360 16.18 -21.02 9.80
CA VAL A 360 15.68 -22.29 9.24
C VAL A 360 16.43 -22.64 7.95
N ASN A 361 16.69 -21.67 7.08
CA ASN A 361 17.42 -21.85 5.82
C ASN A 361 18.95 -21.90 5.99
N GLY A 362 19.47 -21.61 7.19
CA GLY A 362 20.88 -21.74 7.54
C GLY A 362 21.76 -20.54 7.19
N SER A 363 21.18 -19.39 6.83
CA SER A 363 21.93 -18.14 6.55
C SER A 363 22.22 -17.31 7.82
N LEU A 364 21.52 -17.60 8.92
CA LEU A 364 21.76 -16.99 10.24
C LEU A 364 21.79 -18.05 11.34
N SER A 365 22.34 -17.67 12.49
CA SER A 365 22.29 -18.43 13.74
C SER A 365 21.36 -17.78 14.76
N LEU A 366 20.97 -18.53 15.79
CA LEU A 366 20.19 -17.99 16.90
C LEU A 366 20.95 -16.93 17.72
N ASP A 367 22.29 -16.96 17.68
CA ASP A 367 23.14 -16.01 18.39
C ASP A 367 23.09 -14.60 17.75
N ASP A 368 22.65 -14.51 16.49
CA ASP A 368 22.47 -13.25 15.76
C ASP A 368 21.17 -12.51 16.13
N PHE A 369 20.33 -13.08 17.01
CA PHE A 369 18.99 -12.55 17.31
C PHE A 369 18.99 -11.08 17.73
N GLU A 370 19.81 -10.70 18.71
CA GLU A 370 19.78 -9.33 19.25
C GLU A 370 20.26 -8.30 18.23
N SER A 371 21.27 -8.65 17.41
CA SER A 371 21.85 -7.73 16.42
C SER A 371 20.94 -7.56 15.20
N ILE A 372 20.21 -8.62 14.82
CA ILE A 372 19.36 -8.65 13.63
C ILE A 372 17.93 -8.18 13.94
N VAL A 373 17.30 -8.65 15.01
CA VAL A 373 15.92 -8.28 15.37
C VAL A 373 15.90 -6.97 16.17
N GLY A 374 16.97 -6.66 16.91
CA GLY A 374 17.07 -5.43 17.71
C GLY A 374 16.34 -5.51 19.06
N MET A 375 16.19 -6.72 19.60
CA MET A 375 15.47 -7.01 20.85
C MET A 375 16.36 -7.77 21.83
N SER A 376 16.13 -7.62 23.13
CA SER A 376 16.86 -8.39 24.14
C SER A 376 16.44 -9.86 24.10
N SER A 377 17.39 -10.77 24.21
CA SER A 377 17.15 -12.21 24.35
C SER A 377 16.26 -12.59 25.54
N ASN A 378 16.16 -11.70 26.54
CA ASN A 378 15.33 -11.89 27.74
C ASN A 378 13.94 -11.28 27.63
N ASP A 379 13.62 -10.57 26.54
CA ASP A 379 12.28 -10.00 26.37
C ASP A 379 11.25 -11.11 26.21
N THR A 380 10.18 -11.03 27.00
CA THR A 380 9.12 -12.04 27.04
C THR A 380 7.83 -11.52 26.43
N MET A 381 7.09 -12.44 25.82
CA MET A 381 5.80 -12.15 25.19
C MET A 381 4.86 -13.36 25.33
N SER A 382 3.54 -13.11 25.28
CA SER A 382 2.56 -14.19 25.26
C SER A 382 2.63 -14.96 23.94
N TYR A 383 2.26 -16.24 23.94
CA TYR A 383 2.14 -17.00 22.69
C TYR A 383 1.14 -16.36 21.71
N GLY A 384 0.07 -15.74 22.23
CA GLY A 384 -0.92 -15.04 21.40
C GLY A 384 -0.35 -13.80 20.72
N ASP A 385 0.44 -13.00 21.43
CA ASP A 385 1.11 -11.83 20.85
C ASP A 385 2.20 -12.25 19.85
N LEU A 386 2.93 -13.34 20.11
CA LEU A 386 3.89 -13.92 19.15
C LEU A 386 3.21 -14.44 17.88
N CYS A 387 2.03 -15.07 18.01
CA CYS A 387 1.20 -15.46 16.86
C CYS A 387 0.82 -14.24 16.01
N VAL A 388 0.40 -13.14 16.65
CA VAL A 388 0.09 -11.91 15.95
C VAL A 388 1.32 -11.28 15.31
N TRP A 389 2.47 -11.30 16.00
CA TRP A 389 3.71 -10.77 15.46
C TRP A 389 4.13 -11.51 14.20
N LEU A 390 4.14 -12.85 14.23
CA LEU A 390 4.41 -13.66 13.04
C LEU A 390 3.47 -13.30 11.88
N PHE A 391 2.17 -13.16 12.16
CA PHE A 391 1.20 -12.74 11.16
C PHE A 391 1.52 -11.35 10.58
N GLU A 392 1.75 -10.34 11.43
CA GLU A 392 2.05 -8.97 10.98
C GLU A 392 3.35 -8.92 10.16
N ASP A 393 4.38 -9.69 10.53
CA ASP A 393 5.62 -9.80 9.76
C ASP A 393 5.42 -10.53 8.41
N MET A 394 4.59 -11.57 8.36
CA MET A 394 4.21 -12.20 7.08
C MET A 394 3.48 -11.22 6.15
N GLN A 395 2.68 -10.29 6.71
CA GLN A 395 2.04 -9.23 5.94
C GLN A 395 3.06 -8.19 5.42
N CYS A 396 4.16 -7.93 6.15
CA CYS A 396 5.27 -7.14 5.64
C CYS A 396 5.86 -7.76 4.36
N GLU A 397 6.11 -9.07 4.36
CA GLU A 397 6.64 -9.80 3.20
C GLU A 397 5.72 -9.71 1.98
N LEU A 398 4.40 -9.79 2.19
CA LEU A 398 3.43 -9.61 1.10
C LEU A 398 3.53 -8.22 0.48
N ILE A 399 3.75 -7.16 1.27
CA ILE A 399 3.87 -5.79 0.75
C ILE A 399 5.20 -5.59 0.02
N ILE A 400 6.29 -6.17 0.54
CA ILE A 400 7.63 -6.07 -0.05
C ILE A 400 7.68 -6.75 -1.42
N ASN A 401 6.97 -7.87 -1.59
CA ASN A 401 6.98 -8.68 -2.82
C ASN A 401 5.93 -8.26 -3.87
N LYS A 402 5.14 -7.20 -3.62
CA LYS A 402 4.28 -6.54 -4.61
C LYS A 402 5.04 -5.49 -5.43
#